data_AF-A0A9N9T126-F1
#
_entry.id   AF-A0A9N9T126-F1
#
_cell.length_a   1.000
_cell.length_b   1.000
_cell.length_c   1.000
_cell.angle_alpha   90.00
_cell.angle_beta   90.00
_cell.angle_gamma   90.00
#
_symmetry.space_group_name_H-M   'P 1'
#
loop_
_entity.id
_entity.type
_entity.pdbx_description
1 polymer ?
#
loop_
_entity_poly.entity_id
_entity_poly.type
_entity_poly.pdbx_seq_one_letter_code
_entity_poly.pdbx_strand_id
1 'polypeptide(L)'
;MCTVNRSHQRLLVSDGCPIPIGNSVCGETKTLDIINEFKRLYEEKMNEIDNTSCGDCLQEKLQLQQNWIGDLTEQNEMLVRAVEDLELEATERVKMLEEKLQRSAECICEAERRSTEKDSTIQKLEAKVGELNSMTKQFQMKKDECENLQKNMIDMRQALTEEVASKHDTVLKLKRECQELEERCIQADKQTAFRDDIIKELRKEIKQLRQQVTHEEVEKLNNTIEELRNTLQESKTVREKEDQEKCFQMTTLNEEIQRLDSCLCEANEKLKEKDTEIFTLNRAIKELECQYEPTTKTKDKEVIALKYRIEELQSYLFQLKGKLKLCKHCRQSLRVDFCGNSEVQTDASDPDEEQLQKLIQRDELIKFQADTLRMLQQELQRLKEKNKEFVCDRDTNQENCDGICYLEEQVELFKGKLVQSENRVVELTKEIDNKEDIIKSQKDTLNFVEKQLDILRSKESEMRIENEHQCLCIQQLKSRVTELETSTQDAERRANNLQMAVDLYTNTINVLEASEEKFRMEIDRQRTTINNLQEALVSAKNELDNTKQKHDDNVSVGWASRWFGLSETKPTNNNEKPVHDI
;
A
#
# COMPACT_ATOMS: atom_id res chain seq x y z
N MET A 1 34.69 -29.75 -8.07
CA MET A 1 35.89 -30.36 -7.44
C MET A 1 35.77 -30.20 -5.93
N CYS A 2 35.83 -31.30 -5.16
CA CYS A 2 36.14 -31.31 -3.73
C CYS A 2 36.59 -32.74 -3.39
N THR A 3 37.70 -32.87 -2.66
CA THR A 3 38.29 -34.16 -2.27
C THR A 3 37.83 -34.56 -0.87
N VAL A 4 37.11 -35.68 -0.76
CA VAL A 4 36.74 -36.25 0.55
C VAL A 4 37.77 -37.32 0.91
N ASN A 5 38.72 -36.94 1.74
CA ASN A 5 39.73 -37.82 2.31
C ASN A 5 39.13 -38.54 3.53
N ARG A 6 39.12 -39.88 3.56
CA ARG A 6 38.74 -40.64 4.78
C ARG A 6 39.49 -41.96 4.90
N SER A 7 40.77 -41.84 5.25
CA SER A 7 41.55 -42.94 5.79
C SER A 7 41.06 -43.32 7.20
N HIS A 8 40.76 -44.59 7.44
CA HIS A 8 40.85 -45.26 8.76
C HIS A 8 40.63 -46.78 8.66
N GLN A 9 41.34 -47.43 7.74
CA GLN A 9 41.45 -48.90 7.72
C GLN A 9 42.45 -49.32 8.81
N ARG A 10 41.95 -49.45 10.05
CA ARG A 10 42.79 -49.74 11.22
C ARG A 10 43.18 -51.21 11.21
N LEU A 11 44.47 -51.50 11.10
CA LEU A 11 44.98 -52.87 11.13
C LEU A 11 44.62 -53.54 12.46
N LEU A 12 43.94 -54.69 12.38
CA LEU A 12 44.05 -55.72 13.41
C LEU A 12 45.27 -56.56 13.07
N VAL A 13 46.40 -56.25 13.70
CA VAL A 13 47.54 -57.15 13.73
C VAL A 13 47.13 -58.33 14.61
N SER A 14 46.83 -59.48 13.98
CA SER A 14 46.73 -60.73 14.72
C SER A 14 48.15 -61.18 15.03
N ASP A 15 48.51 -61.26 16.30
CA ASP A 15 49.75 -61.91 16.71
C ASP A 15 49.74 -63.37 16.25
N GLY A 16 50.93 -63.86 15.90
CA GLY A 16 51.06 -64.95 14.94
C GLY A 16 50.75 -66.33 15.49
N CYS A 17 50.14 -67.17 14.64
CA CYS A 17 50.47 -68.59 14.60
C CYS A 17 51.47 -68.79 13.45
N PRO A 18 52.74 -69.13 13.71
CA PRO A 18 53.70 -69.42 12.66
C PRO A 18 53.39 -70.79 12.04
N ILE A 19 52.91 -70.82 10.80
CA ILE A 19 52.73 -72.06 10.04
C ILE A 19 53.85 -72.18 8.99
N PRO A 20 55.01 -72.78 9.33
CA PRO A 20 55.96 -73.24 8.33
C PRO A 20 55.43 -74.54 7.70
N ILE A 21 54.73 -74.43 6.57
CA ILE A 21 54.46 -75.59 5.71
C ILE A 21 55.80 -76.02 5.08
N GLY A 22 56.54 -76.92 5.72
CA GLY A 22 57.85 -77.35 5.23
C GLY A 22 58.56 -78.42 6.06
N ASN A 23 58.40 -79.68 5.64
CA ASN A 23 59.31 -80.83 5.77
C ASN A 23 60.13 -81.04 7.07
N SER A 24 59.64 -80.56 8.21
CA SER A 24 60.18 -80.92 9.52
C SER A 24 59.53 -82.24 9.95
N VAL A 25 60.26 -83.35 9.75
CA VAL A 25 59.90 -84.65 10.35
C VAL A 25 59.85 -84.46 11.87
N CYS A 26 58.80 -84.97 12.52
CA CYS A 26 58.65 -84.81 13.96
C CYS A 26 59.84 -85.43 14.71
N GLY A 27 60.29 -84.79 15.79
CA GLY A 27 61.47 -85.22 16.58
C GLY A 27 61.30 -86.54 17.34
N GLU A 28 60.13 -87.16 17.25
CA GLU A 28 59.69 -88.36 17.96
C GLU A 28 60.26 -89.67 17.42
N THR A 29 60.99 -89.65 16.29
CA THR A 29 61.65 -90.85 15.74
C THR A 29 62.56 -91.55 16.76
N LYS A 30 63.17 -90.78 17.68
CA LYS A 30 63.98 -91.30 18.79
C LYS A 30 63.22 -92.24 19.74
N THR A 31 61.90 -92.11 19.83
CA THR A 31 61.06 -92.99 20.65
C THR A 31 60.81 -94.33 19.96
N LEU A 32 60.72 -94.33 18.62
CA LEU A 32 60.64 -95.55 17.81
C LEU A 32 61.98 -96.32 17.80
N ASP A 33 63.12 -95.62 17.85
CA ASP A 33 64.44 -96.24 17.97
C ASP A 33 64.56 -97.10 19.24
N ILE A 34 63.95 -96.68 20.35
CA ILE A 34 63.93 -97.44 21.63
C ILE A 34 63.17 -98.76 21.47
N ILE A 35 62.06 -98.78 20.72
CA ILE A 35 61.27 -100.01 20.47
C ILE A 35 62.10 -101.03 19.65
N ASN A 36 62.86 -100.54 18.66
CA ASN A 36 63.78 -101.38 17.88
C ASN A 36 64.90 -101.96 18.76
N GLU A 37 65.42 -101.20 19.73
CA GLU A 37 66.43 -101.65 20.67
C GLU A 37 65.90 -102.72 21.65
N PHE A 38 64.68 -102.54 22.21
CA PHE A 38 64.04 -103.58 23.02
C PHE A 38 63.82 -104.87 22.23
N LYS A 39 63.38 -104.77 20.97
CA LYS A 39 63.26 -105.93 20.08
C LYS A 39 64.60 -106.63 19.89
N ARG A 40 65.69 -105.89 19.62
CA ARG A 40 67.05 -106.44 19.47
C ARG A 40 67.48 -107.20 20.73
N LEU A 41 67.25 -106.64 21.92
CA LEU A 41 67.61 -107.29 23.20
C LEU A 41 66.83 -108.59 23.45
N TYR A 42 65.57 -108.66 23.05
CA TYR A 42 64.76 -109.89 23.13
C TYR A 42 65.21 -110.93 22.09
N GLU A 43 65.55 -110.52 20.87
CA GLU A 43 66.11 -111.41 19.83
C GLU A 43 67.50 -111.94 20.24
N GLU A 44 68.37 -111.12 20.83
CA GLU A 44 69.68 -111.53 21.34
C GLU A 44 69.56 -112.57 22.46
N LYS A 45 68.72 -112.32 23.48
CA LYS A 45 68.45 -113.32 24.54
C LYS A 45 67.84 -114.62 24.04
N MET A 46 66.96 -114.57 23.04
CA MET A 46 66.39 -115.78 22.45
C MET A 46 67.51 -116.64 21.82
N ASN A 47 68.45 -116.01 21.11
CA ASN A 47 69.63 -116.67 20.55
C ASN A 47 70.58 -117.23 21.63
N GLU A 48 70.75 -116.55 22.77
CA GLU A 48 71.56 -117.07 23.90
C GLU A 48 70.97 -118.38 24.46
N ILE A 49 69.64 -118.46 24.63
CA ILE A 49 68.96 -119.66 25.12
C ILE A 49 68.98 -120.77 24.04
N ASP A 50 68.89 -120.43 22.75
CA ASP A 50 69.02 -121.39 21.63
C ASP A 50 70.42 -122.02 21.53
N ASN A 51 71.49 -121.25 21.79
CA ASN A 51 72.86 -121.78 21.81
C ASN A 51 73.16 -122.65 23.05
N THR A 52 72.31 -122.58 24.09
CA THR A 52 72.53 -123.27 25.36
C THR A 52 71.82 -124.64 25.38
N SER A 53 72.53 -125.68 24.94
CA SER A 53 72.03 -127.06 24.89
C SER A 53 71.84 -127.70 26.28
N CYS A 54 70.76 -127.31 26.97
CA CYS A 54 70.29 -127.86 28.24
C CYS A 54 68.82 -128.30 28.15
N GLY A 55 68.39 -129.23 29.00
CA GLY A 55 67.03 -129.81 28.96
C GLY A 55 65.91 -128.80 29.18
N ASP A 56 66.14 -127.77 29.98
CA ASP A 56 65.13 -126.78 30.37
C ASP A 56 65.03 -125.56 29.42
N CYS A 57 65.81 -125.55 28.33
CA CYS A 57 65.84 -124.51 27.29
C CYS A 57 64.42 -124.10 26.80
N LEU A 58 63.50 -125.06 26.72
CA LEU A 58 62.12 -124.81 26.28
C LEU A 58 61.27 -124.06 27.32
N GLN A 59 61.56 -124.24 28.61
CA GLN A 59 60.88 -123.50 29.70
C GLN A 59 61.41 -122.06 29.79
N GLU A 60 62.72 -121.86 29.68
CA GLU A 60 63.32 -120.51 29.68
C GLU A 60 62.85 -119.67 28.49
N LYS A 61 62.76 -120.27 27.29
CA LYS A 61 62.16 -119.62 26.11
C LYS A 61 60.70 -119.24 26.33
N LEU A 62 59.90 -120.14 26.90
CA LEU A 62 58.49 -119.88 27.19
C LEU A 62 58.32 -118.74 28.21
N GLN A 63 59.20 -118.67 29.22
CA GLN A 63 59.21 -117.57 30.18
C GLN A 63 59.69 -116.24 29.56
N LEU A 64 60.70 -116.26 28.69
CA LEU A 64 61.14 -115.07 27.95
C LEU A 64 60.03 -114.53 27.04
N GLN A 65 59.30 -115.43 26.36
CA GLN A 65 58.15 -115.08 25.53
C GLN A 65 56.97 -114.56 26.37
N GLN A 66 56.70 -115.13 27.54
CA GLN A 66 55.68 -114.61 28.47
C GLN A 66 56.03 -113.20 28.96
N ASN A 67 57.30 -112.94 29.32
CA ASN A 67 57.77 -111.61 29.71
C ASN A 67 57.63 -110.61 28.54
N TRP A 68 58.05 -110.98 27.33
CA TRP A 68 57.92 -110.13 26.14
C TRP A 68 56.45 -109.81 25.80
N ILE A 69 55.54 -110.78 25.94
CA ILE A 69 54.10 -110.57 25.79
C ILE A 69 53.56 -109.64 26.89
N GLY A 70 54.07 -109.75 28.13
CA GLY A 70 53.76 -108.84 29.23
C GLY A 70 54.18 -107.40 28.94
N ASP A 71 55.45 -107.17 28.62
CA ASP A 71 56.01 -105.87 28.27
C ASP A 71 55.26 -105.23 27.08
N LEU A 72 54.95 -106.02 26.04
CA LEU A 72 54.16 -105.56 24.89
C LEU A 72 52.72 -105.23 25.27
N THR A 73 52.12 -105.94 26.23
CA THR A 73 50.76 -105.64 26.72
C THR A 73 50.76 -104.32 27.49
N GLU A 74 51.71 -104.11 28.41
CA GLU A 74 51.85 -102.84 29.14
C GLU A 74 52.17 -101.65 28.20
N GLN A 75 53.03 -101.84 27.20
CA GLN A 75 53.29 -100.83 26.17
C GLN A 75 52.04 -100.51 25.34
N ASN A 76 51.27 -101.51 24.94
CA ASN A 76 50.00 -101.29 24.24
C ASN A 76 48.98 -100.56 25.12
N GLU A 77 48.87 -100.90 26.41
CA GLU A 77 48.00 -100.16 27.35
C GLU A 77 48.45 -98.71 27.54
N MET A 78 49.76 -98.44 27.64
CA MET A 78 50.29 -97.07 27.72
C MET A 78 50.05 -96.28 26.43
N LEU A 79 50.19 -96.92 25.25
CA LEU A 79 49.89 -96.31 23.96
C LEU A 79 48.38 -96.01 23.81
N VAL A 80 47.50 -96.92 24.25
CA VAL A 80 46.05 -96.68 24.26
C VAL A 80 45.72 -95.49 25.15
N ARG A 81 46.21 -95.43 26.40
CA ARG A 81 45.99 -94.29 27.30
C ARG A 81 46.50 -92.97 26.71
N ALA A 82 47.70 -92.98 26.11
CA ALA A 82 48.26 -91.80 25.47
C ALA A 82 47.47 -91.33 24.23
N VAL A 83 46.85 -92.26 23.49
CA VAL A 83 45.92 -91.93 22.40
C VAL A 83 44.60 -91.41 22.95
N GLU A 84 44.03 -92.02 23.99
CA GLU A 84 42.81 -91.55 24.68
C GLU A 84 43.00 -90.12 25.23
N ASP A 85 44.13 -89.82 25.88
CA ASP A 85 44.49 -88.48 26.37
C ASP A 85 44.64 -87.48 25.21
N LEU A 86 45.24 -87.87 24.07
CA LEU A 86 45.39 -87.02 22.89
C LEU A 86 44.07 -86.80 22.14
N GLU A 87 43.18 -87.79 22.08
CA GLU A 87 41.83 -87.66 21.53
C GLU A 87 40.95 -86.75 22.41
N LEU A 88 41.10 -86.85 23.74
CA LEU A 88 40.45 -85.94 24.68
C LEU A 88 40.99 -84.50 24.52
N GLU A 89 42.31 -84.30 24.49
CA GLU A 89 42.89 -82.96 24.29
C GLU A 89 42.54 -82.37 22.91
N ALA A 90 42.47 -83.20 21.87
CA ALA A 90 42.04 -82.78 20.53
C ALA A 90 40.56 -82.37 20.51
N THR A 91 39.68 -83.15 21.12
CA THR A 91 38.24 -82.83 21.18
C THR A 91 37.95 -81.60 22.06
N GLU A 92 38.65 -81.40 23.18
CA GLU A 92 38.59 -80.16 23.96
C GLU A 92 39.08 -78.94 23.18
N ARG A 93 40.19 -79.06 22.42
CA ARG A 93 40.69 -77.98 21.55
C ARG A 93 39.70 -77.65 20.43
N VAL A 94 39.10 -78.64 19.78
CA VAL A 94 38.06 -78.43 18.75
C VAL A 94 36.87 -77.69 19.35
N LYS A 95 36.32 -78.18 20.47
CA LYS A 95 35.21 -77.52 21.18
C LYS A 95 35.54 -76.07 21.55
N MET A 96 36.75 -75.81 22.06
CA MET A 96 37.18 -74.44 22.39
C MET A 96 37.25 -73.53 21.15
N LEU A 97 37.63 -74.07 20.00
CA LEU A 97 37.65 -73.34 18.73
C LEU A 97 36.25 -73.10 18.16
N GLU A 98 35.35 -74.08 18.26
CA GLU A 98 33.94 -73.95 17.91
C GLU A 98 33.26 -72.86 18.75
N GLU A 99 33.43 -72.89 20.08
CA GLU A 99 32.89 -71.85 20.96
C GLU A 99 33.47 -70.46 20.66
N LYS A 100 34.76 -70.36 20.30
CA LYS A 100 35.39 -69.09 19.90
C LYS A 100 34.84 -68.58 18.56
N LEU A 101 34.64 -69.48 17.60
CA LEU A 101 34.07 -69.16 16.28
C LEU A 101 32.62 -68.70 16.41
N GLN A 102 31.82 -69.41 17.21
CA GLN A 102 30.43 -69.05 17.53
C GLN A 102 30.34 -67.67 18.18
N ARG A 103 31.13 -67.42 19.23
CA ARG A 103 31.21 -66.10 19.90
C ARG A 103 31.70 -64.98 18.96
N SER A 104 32.56 -65.31 17.99
CA SER A 104 32.98 -64.36 16.95
C SER A 104 31.87 -64.06 15.95
N ALA A 105 31.10 -65.06 15.51
CA ALA A 105 29.96 -64.88 14.61
C ALA A 105 28.85 -64.04 15.28
N GLU A 106 28.52 -64.32 16.53
CA GLU A 106 27.57 -63.54 17.34
C GLU A 106 27.99 -62.06 17.45
N CYS A 107 29.28 -61.81 17.70
CA CYS A 107 29.85 -60.46 17.75
C CYS A 107 29.75 -59.72 16.40
N ILE A 108 29.98 -60.42 15.28
CA ILE A 108 29.84 -59.87 13.93
C ILE A 108 28.37 -59.53 13.64
N CYS A 109 27.43 -60.44 13.87
CA CYS A 109 26.01 -60.18 13.66
C CYS A 109 25.48 -59.04 14.54
N GLU A 110 25.98 -58.88 15.76
CA GLU A 110 25.61 -57.73 16.59
C GLU A 110 26.22 -56.41 16.07
N ALA A 111 27.45 -56.44 15.54
CA ALA A 111 28.08 -55.29 14.91
C ALA A 111 27.35 -54.86 13.62
N GLU A 112 26.89 -55.82 12.80
CA GLU A 112 26.09 -55.59 11.60
C GLU A 112 24.73 -54.97 11.95
N ARG A 113 24.01 -55.53 12.93
CA ARG A 113 22.75 -54.94 13.46
C ARG A 113 22.96 -53.51 13.96
N ARG A 114 24.05 -53.27 14.72
CA ARG A 114 24.44 -51.92 15.19
C ARG A 114 24.89 -51.00 14.05
N SER A 115 25.18 -51.50 12.85
CA SER A 115 25.41 -50.69 11.65
C SER A 115 24.08 -50.32 11.01
N THR A 116 23.23 -51.29 10.69
CA THR A 116 21.94 -51.02 10.01
C THR A 116 21.02 -50.11 10.83
N GLU A 117 21.06 -50.19 12.17
CA GLU A 117 20.40 -49.24 13.07
C GLU A 117 20.92 -47.79 12.88
N LYS A 118 22.24 -47.60 12.76
CA LYS A 118 22.86 -46.30 12.48
C LYS A 118 22.54 -45.81 11.08
N ASP A 119 22.59 -46.68 10.08
CA ASP A 119 22.27 -46.34 8.69
C ASP A 119 20.80 -45.89 8.56
N SER A 120 19.88 -46.57 9.26
CA SER A 120 18.47 -46.11 9.36
C SER A 120 18.33 -44.76 10.08
N THR A 121 19.26 -44.43 10.99
CA THR A 121 19.28 -43.16 11.71
C THR A 121 19.86 -42.04 10.85
N ILE A 122 20.88 -42.34 10.04
CA ILE A 122 21.47 -41.43 9.05
C ILE A 122 20.42 -41.04 8.02
N GLN A 123 19.70 -42.00 7.42
CA GLN A 123 18.62 -41.71 6.46
C GLN A 123 17.52 -40.79 7.04
N LYS A 124 17.14 -41.00 8.31
CA LYS A 124 16.17 -40.13 9.02
C LYS A 124 16.70 -38.71 9.25
N LEU A 125 18.01 -38.55 9.46
CA LEU A 125 18.65 -37.24 9.58
C LEU A 125 18.80 -36.55 8.22
N GLU A 126 19.16 -37.28 7.17
CA GLU A 126 19.25 -36.77 5.80
C GLU A 126 17.89 -36.26 5.29
N ALA A 127 16.80 -36.99 5.58
CA ALA A 127 15.44 -36.54 5.30
C ALA A 127 15.11 -35.22 6.01
N LYS A 128 15.36 -35.12 7.33
CA LYS A 128 15.18 -33.87 8.10
C LYS A 128 16.05 -32.71 7.59
N VAL A 129 17.26 -32.98 7.11
CA VAL A 129 18.11 -31.98 6.45
C VAL A 129 17.50 -31.53 5.11
N GLY A 130 16.88 -32.43 4.34
CA GLY A 130 16.10 -32.08 3.15
C GLY A 130 14.92 -31.15 3.46
N GLU A 131 14.14 -31.46 4.50
CA GLU A 131 13.03 -30.63 4.98
C GLU A 131 13.49 -29.22 5.41
N LEU A 132 14.55 -29.15 6.23
CA LEU A 132 15.12 -27.88 6.68
C LEU A 132 15.66 -27.03 5.52
N ASN A 133 16.28 -27.65 4.51
CA ASN A 133 16.72 -26.95 3.30
C ASN A 133 15.53 -26.41 2.46
N SER A 134 14.41 -27.15 2.40
CA SER A 134 13.18 -26.67 1.75
C SER A 134 12.57 -25.49 2.50
N MET A 135 12.47 -25.58 3.83
CA MET A 135 11.97 -24.51 4.69
C MET A 135 12.85 -23.25 4.62
N THR A 136 14.18 -23.42 4.59
CA THR A 136 15.15 -22.31 4.44
C THR A 136 14.96 -21.57 3.11
N LYS A 137 14.74 -22.29 2.00
CA LYS A 137 14.43 -21.67 0.70
C LYS A 137 13.12 -20.88 0.73
N GLN A 138 12.07 -21.44 1.34
CA GLN A 138 10.78 -20.74 1.48
C GLN A 138 10.90 -19.47 2.34
N PHE A 139 11.68 -19.53 3.43
CA PHE A 139 11.95 -18.37 4.28
C PHE A 139 12.71 -17.27 3.53
N GLN A 140 13.73 -17.64 2.74
CA GLN A 140 14.46 -16.68 1.90
C GLN A 140 13.54 -16.04 0.85
N MET A 141 12.73 -16.82 0.13
CA MET A 141 11.76 -16.27 -0.84
C MET A 141 10.78 -15.29 -0.19
N LYS A 142 10.31 -15.58 1.04
CA LYS A 142 9.42 -14.68 1.78
C LYS A 142 10.12 -13.43 2.31
N LYS A 143 11.40 -13.54 2.68
CA LYS A 143 12.24 -12.38 2.98
C LYS A 143 12.39 -11.48 1.75
N ASP A 144 12.72 -12.04 0.59
CA ASP A 144 12.87 -11.30 -0.67
C ASP A 144 11.56 -10.59 -1.08
N GLU A 145 10.41 -11.25 -0.86
CA GLU A 145 9.07 -10.67 -1.08
C GLU A 145 8.79 -9.49 -0.13
N CYS A 146 9.13 -9.61 1.16
CA CYS A 146 9.00 -8.52 2.13
C CYS A 146 9.93 -7.34 1.83
N GLU A 147 11.18 -7.57 1.43
CA GLU A 147 12.13 -6.51 1.06
C GLU A 147 11.67 -5.74 -0.18
N ASN A 148 11.14 -6.44 -1.19
CA ASN A 148 10.53 -5.80 -2.37
C ASN A 148 9.27 -4.98 -2.02
N LEU A 149 8.38 -5.50 -1.16
CA LEU A 149 7.19 -4.77 -0.71
C LEU A 149 7.56 -3.52 0.12
N GLN A 150 8.57 -3.63 0.99
CA GLN A 150 9.09 -2.50 1.76
C GLN A 150 9.67 -1.42 0.84
N LYS A 151 10.44 -1.81 -0.18
CA LYS A 151 10.96 -0.88 -1.19
C LYS A 151 9.83 -0.18 -1.94
N ASN A 152 8.87 -0.93 -2.49
CA ASN A 152 7.73 -0.36 -3.21
C ASN A 152 6.92 0.64 -2.35
N MET A 153 6.80 0.40 -1.04
CA MET A 153 6.17 1.34 -0.10
C MET A 153 7.00 2.63 0.09
N ILE A 154 8.33 2.54 0.12
CA ILE A 154 9.23 3.70 0.20
C ILE A 154 9.15 4.54 -1.08
N ASP A 155 9.29 3.88 -2.24
CA ASP A 155 9.24 4.52 -3.56
C ASP A 155 7.89 5.25 -3.77
N MET A 156 6.77 4.61 -3.37
CA MET A 156 5.42 5.22 -3.37
C MET A 156 5.30 6.43 -2.42
N ARG A 157 5.91 6.36 -1.22
CA ARG A 157 5.93 7.49 -0.28
C ARG A 157 6.75 8.68 -0.81
N GLN A 158 7.86 8.41 -1.51
CA GLN A 158 8.66 9.45 -2.15
C GLN A 158 7.86 10.16 -3.25
N ALA A 159 7.28 9.40 -4.18
CA ALA A 159 6.44 9.96 -5.25
C ALA A 159 5.26 10.80 -4.73
N LEU A 160 4.57 10.35 -3.67
CA LEU A 160 3.50 11.12 -3.02
C LEU A 160 4.03 12.40 -2.34
N THR A 161 5.23 12.37 -1.78
CA THR A 161 5.86 13.54 -1.14
C THR A 161 6.25 14.59 -2.19
N GLU A 162 6.80 14.15 -3.32
CA GLU A 162 7.13 15.00 -4.47
C GLU A 162 5.87 15.63 -5.11
N GLU A 163 4.79 14.85 -5.27
CA GLU A 163 3.51 15.41 -5.75
C GLU A 163 2.94 16.44 -4.77
N VAL A 164 2.96 16.17 -3.45
CA VAL A 164 2.48 17.12 -2.44
C VAL A 164 3.30 18.41 -2.46
N ALA A 165 4.62 18.34 -2.62
CA ALA A 165 5.48 19.52 -2.78
C ALA A 165 5.12 20.32 -4.04
N SER A 166 5.03 19.66 -5.20
CA SER A 166 4.66 20.29 -6.48
C SER A 166 3.27 20.95 -6.45
N LYS A 167 2.29 20.32 -5.79
CA LYS A 167 0.97 20.90 -5.55
C LYS A 167 1.03 22.08 -4.57
N HIS A 168 1.88 22.03 -3.55
CA HIS A 168 2.08 23.14 -2.62
C HIS A 168 2.65 24.37 -3.31
N ASP A 169 3.70 24.22 -4.13
CA ASP A 169 4.28 25.31 -4.94
C ASP A 169 3.25 25.92 -5.90
N THR A 170 2.41 25.07 -6.50
CA THR A 170 1.28 25.51 -7.35
C THR A 170 0.28 26.36 -6.55
N VAL A 171 -0.07 25.95 -5.33
CA VAL A 171 -0.95 26.73 -4.43
C VAL A 171 -0.29 28.03 -3.99
N LEU A 172 1.02 28.05 -3.72
CA LEU A 172 1.76 29.28 -3.39
C LEU A 172 1.86 30.25 -4.58
N LYS A 173 1.89 29.74 -5.82
CA LYS A 173 1.82 30.57 -7.04
C LYS A 173 0.43 31.17 -7.22
N LEU A 174 -0.63 30.35 -7.13
CA LEU A 174 -2.01 30.82 -7.22
C LEU A 174 -2.36 31.84 -6.14
N LYS A 175 -1.88 31.67 -4.90
CA LYS A 175 -2.07 32.66 -3.82
C LYS A 175 -1.48 34.03 -4.17
N ARG A 176 -0.29 34.08 -4.77
CA ARG A 176 0.33 35.35 -5.23
C ARG A 176 -0.46 35.97 -6.37
N GLU A 177 -0.89 35.18 -7.34
CA GLU A 177 -1.75 35.64 -8.45
C GLU A 177 -3.10 36.19 -7.95
N CYS A 178 -3.68 35.61 -6.90
CA CYS A 178 -4.86 36.16 -6.22
C CYS A 178 -4.57 37.50 -5.54
N GLN A 179 -3.46 37.64 -4.80
CA GLN A 179 -3.07 38.90 -4.16
C GLN A 179 -2.83 40.01 -5.19
N GLU A 180 -2.13 39.70 -6.30
CA GLU A 180 -1.93 40.62 -7.43
C GLU A 180 -3.25 41.01 -8.12
N LEU A 181 -4.29 40.18 -8.07
CA LEU A 181 -5.64 40.50 -8.56
C LEU A 181 -6.41 41.39 -7.56
N GLU A 182 -6.35 41.07 -6.27
CA GLU A 182 -6.97 41.86 -5.19
C GLU A 182 -6.40 43.29 -5.16
N GLU A 183 -5.08 43.46 -5.23
CA GLU A 183 -4.43 44.78 -5.32
C GLU A 183 -4.87 45.56 -6.57
N ARG A 184 -5.02 44.88 -7.72
CA ARG A 184 -5.54 45.50 -8.96
C ARG A 184 -7.00 45.93 -8.83
N CYS A 185 -7.85 45.14 -8.18
CA CYS A 185 -9.23 45.53 -7.87
C CYS A 185 -9.26 46.77 -6.95
N ILE A 186 -8.52 46.75 -5.85
CA ILE A 186 -8.40 47.89 -4.92
C ILE A 186 -7.90 49.15 -5.64
N GLN A 187 -6.98 49.02 -6.60
CA GLN A 187 -6.48 50.15 -7.38
C GLN A 187 -7.50 50.65 -8.43
N ALA A 188 -8.29 49.76 -9.03
CA ALA A 188 -9.39 50.11 -9.92
C ALA A 188 -10.54 50.82 -9.16
N ASP A 189 -10.86 50.38 -7.94
CA ASP A 189 -11.86 51.01 -7.09
C ASP A 189 -11.45 52.44 -6.72
N LYS A 190 -10.18 52.66 -6.35
CA LYS A 190 -9.62 54.01 -6.11
C LYS A 190 -9.72 54.90 -7.35
N GLN A 191 -9.40 54.39 -8.54
CA GLN A 191 -9.57 55.14 -9.80
C GLN A 191 -11.04 55.46 -10.09
N THR A 192 -11.95 54.55 -9.77
CA THR A 192 -13.39 54.72 -10.00
C THR A 192 -13.96 55.77 -9.05
N ALA A 193 -13.63 55.72 -7.75
CA ALA A 193 -13.99 56.73 -6.77
C ALA A 193 -13.49 58.13 -7.16
N PHE A 194 -12.24 58.25 -7.60
CA PHE A 194 -11.67 59.53 -8.08
C PHE A 194 -12.42 60.07 -9.32
N ARG A 195 -12.80 59.19 -10.26
CA ARG A 195 -13.64 59.58 -11.41
C ARG A 195 -15.04 60.01 -10.98
N ASP A 196 -15.64 59.33 -10.00
CA ASP A 196 -16.94 59.72 -9.44
C ASP A 196 -16.87 61.09 -8.74
N ASP A 197 -15.76 61.44 -8.07
CA ASP A 197 -15.58 62.77 -7.48
C ASP A 197 -15.41 63.86 -8.54
N ILE A 198 -14.66 63.61 -9.63
CA ILE A 198 -14.64 64.50 -10.80
C ILE A 198 -16.05 64.67 -11.39
N ILE A 199 -16.81 63.57 -11.52
CA ILE A 199 -18.18 63.61 -12.03
C ILE A 199 -19.11 64.40 -11.07
N LYS A 200 -18.89 64.36 -9.75
CA LYS A 200 -19.65 65.17 -8.77
C LYS A 200 -19.37 66.68 -8.94
N GLU A 201 -18.11 67.09 -9.10
CA GLU A 201 -17.78 68.51 -9.32
C GLU A 201 -18.25 68.99 -10.70
N LEU A 202 -18.01 68.24 -11.79
CA LEU A 202 -18.56 68.61 -13.11
C LEU A 202 -20.09 68.70 -13.10
N ARG A 203 -20.79 67.86 -12.33
CA ARG A 203 -22.26 67.99 -12.14
C ARG A 203 -22.66 69.23 -11.32
N LYS A 204 -21.84 69.67 -10.37
CA LYS A 204 -22.05 70.94 -9.63
C LYS A 204 -21.80 72.14 -10.55
N GLU A 205 -20.72 72.16 -11.32
CA GLU A 205 -20.42 73.20 -12.30
C GLU A 205 -21.54 73.31 -13.35
N ILE A 206 -21.96 72.20 -13.95
CA ILE A 206 -23.09 72.17 -14.90
C ILE A 206 -24.38 72.69 -14.24
N LYS A 207 -24.61 72.41 -12.96
CA LYS A 207 -25.76 72.95 -12.22
C LYS A 207 -25.63 74.47 -12.00
N GLN A 208 -24.46 74.96 -11.58
CA GLN A 208 -24.18 76.38 -11.39
C GLN A 208 -24.32 77.16 -12.69
N LEU A 209 -23.69 76.69 -13.78
CA LEU A 209 -23.79 77.30 -15.11
C LEU A 209 -25.24 77.31 -15.61
N ARG A 210 -26.02 76.24 -15.43
CA ARG A 210 -27.46 76.23 -15.75
C ARG A 210 -28.24 77.25 -14.92
N GLN A 211 -27.93 77.41 -13.63
CA GLN A 211 -28.57 78.42 -12.78
C GLN A 211 -28.15 79.85 -13.14
N GLN A 212 -26.89 80.08 -13.52
CA GLN A 212 -26.41 81.38 -13.99
C GLN A 212 -27.06 81.76 -15.33
N VAL A 213 -27.01 80.87 -16.34
CA VAL A 213 -27.64 81.11 -17.65
C VAL A 213 -29.14 81.37 -17.49
N THR A 214 -29.87 80.53 -16.74
CA THR A 214 -31.31 80.76 -16.54
C THR A 214 -31.64 82.01 -15.72
N HIS A 215 -30.80 82.43 -14.77
CA HIS A 215 -30.98 83.70 -14.06
C HIS A 215 -30.69 84.89 -14.99
N GLU A 216 -29.54 84.90 -15.65
CA GLU A 216 -29.05 86.01 -16.47
C GLU A 216 -29.89 86.21 -17.73
N GLU A 217 -30.37 85.13 -18.36
CA GLU A 217 -31.34 85.21 -19.48
C GLU A 217 -32.70 85.74 -19.01
N VAL A 218 -33.23 85.27 -17.87
CA VAL A 218 -34.50 85.77 -17.32
C VAL A 218 -34.38 87.21 -16.84
N GLU A 219 -33.26 87.61 -16.26
CA GLU A 219 -32.97 88.97 -15.81
C GLU A 219 -32.85 89.94 -16.99
N LYS A 220 -32.11 89.57 -18.05
CA LYS A 220 -32.08 90.33 -19.31
C LYS A 220 -33.46 90.43 -19.94
N LEU A 221 -34.21 89.33 -20.03
CA LEU A 221 -35.58 89.34 -20.56
C LEU A 221 -36.51 90.22 -19.71
N ASN A 222 -36.42 90.17 -18.39
CA ASN A 222 -37.20 91.05 -17.50
C ASN A 222 -36.85 92.53 -17.70
N ASN A 223 -35.55 92.86 -17.81
CA ASN A 223 -35.10 94.22 -18.07
C ASN A 223 -35.61 94.73 -19.43
N THR A 224 -35.49 93.93 -20.50
CA THR A 224 -36.04 94.28 -21.82
C THR A 224 -37.57 94.34 -21.82
N ILE A 225 -38.27 93.52 -21.04
CA ILE A 225 -39.72 93.63 -20.84
C ILE A 225 -40.08 94.94 -20.14
N GLU A 226 -39.28 95.41 -19.18
CA GLU A 226 -39.52 96.67 -18.48
C GLU A 226 -39.16 97.89 -19.36
N GLU A 227 -38.09 97.83 -20.14
CA GLU A 227 -37.76 98.81 -21.19
C GLU A 227 -38.89 98.92 -22.23
N LEU A 228 -39.45 97.78 -22.67
CA LEU A 228 -40.59 97.72 -23.57
C LEU A 228 -41.89 98.23 -22.93
N ARG A 229 -42.10 98.02 -21.62
CA ARG A 229 -43.22 98.63 -20.88
C ARG A 229 -43.07 100.14 -20.80
N ASN A 230 -41.88 100.63 -20.47
CA ASN A 230 -41.59 102.07 -20.35
C ASN A 230 -41.74 102.78 -21.70
N THR A 231 -41.12 102.27 -22.77
CA THR A 231 -41.25 102.86 -24.12
C THR A 231 -42.68 102.74 -24.68
N LEU A 232 -43.44 101.68 -24.35
CA LEU A 232 -44.87 101.59 -24.67
C LEU A 232 -45.70 102.62 -23.90
N GLN A 233 -45.38 102.88 -22.64
CA GLN A 233 -46.06 103.87 -21.80
C GLN A 233 -45.73 105.30 -22.26
N GLU A 234 -44.47 105.59 -22.59
CA GLU A 234 -44.05 106.83 -23.25
C GLU A 234 -44.81 107.03 -24.57
N SER A 235 -44.85 106.00 -25.44
CA SER A 235 -45.60 106.04 -26.70
C SER A 235 -47.10 106.31 -26.52
N LYS A 236 -47.72 105.84 -25.43
CA LYS A 236 -49.09 106.24 -25.07
C LYS A 236 -49.16 107.72 -24.72
N THR A 237 -48.34 108.20 -23.77
CA THR A 237 -48.39 109.60 -23.32
C THR A 237 -48.05 110.62 -24.42
N VAL A 238 -47.21 110.25 -25.39
CA VAL A 238 -46.94 111.06 -26.59
C VAL A 238 -48.18 111.12 -27.48
N ARG A 239 -48.84 109.98 -27.72
CA ARG A 239 -50.04 109.89 -28.55
C ARG A 239 -51.25 110.59 -27.93
N GLU A 240 -51.42 110.47 -26.62
CA GLU A 240 -52.42 111.21 -25.83
C GLU A 240 -52.20 112.73 -25.95
N LYS A 241 -50.94 113.19 -25.88
CA LYS A 241 -50.60 114.61 -26.11
C LYS A 241 -50.85 115.03 -27.55
N GLU A 242 -50.44 114.23 -28.55
CA GLU A 242 -50.70 114.53 -29.95
C GLU A 242 -52.19 114.61 -30.28
N ASP A 243 -53.01 113.73 -29.72
CA ASP A 243 -54.45 113.72 -29.97
C ASP A 243 -55.16 114.86 -29.19
N GLN A 244 -54.63 115.26 -28.03
CA GLN A 244 -55.05 116.47 -27.32
C GLN A 244 -54.67 117.75 -28.08
N GLU A 245 -53.47 117.82 -28.66
CA GLU A 245 -52.98 118.90 -29.53
C GLU A 245 -53.81 119.01 -30.82
N LYS A 246 -54.08 117.88 -31.50
CA LYS A 246 -55.00 117.80 -32.65
C LYS A 246 -56.41 118.26 -32.27
N CYS A 247 -56.90 117.90 -31.08
CA CYS A 247 -58.21 118.35 -30.60
C CYS A 247 -58.25 119.87 -30.39
N PHE A 248 -57.20 120.46 -29.81
CA PHE A 248 -57.08 121.91 -29.62
C PHE A 248 -57.02 122.65 -30.97
N GLN A 249 -56.22 122.17 -31.92
CA GLN A 249 -56.15 122.71 -33.28
C GLN A 249 -57.49 122.58 -34.02
N MET A 250 -58.21 121.47 -33.83
CA MET A 250 -59.55 121.26 -34.38
C MET A 250 -60.56 122.28 -33.82
N THR A 251 -60.53 122.58 -32.51
CA THR A 251 -61.40 123.61 -31.93
C THR A 251 -61.12 125.00 -32.50
N THR A 252 -59.85 125.40 -32.65
CA THR A 252 -59.49 126.70 -33.23
C THR A 252 -59.96 126.82 -34.69
N LEU A 253 -59.78 125.77 -35.51
CA LEU A 253 -60.32 125.77 -36.89
C LEU A 253 -61.85 125.87 -36.91
N ASN A 254 -62.55 125.24 -35.97
CA ASN A 254 -64.01 125.26 -35.92
C ASN A 254 -64.55 126.66 -35.54
N GLU A 255 -63.87 127.38 -34.65
CA GLU A 255 -64.16 128.79 -34.33
C GLU A 255 -63.92 129.71 -35.54
N GLU A 256 -62.83 129.49 -36.29
CA GLU A 256 -62.53 130.25 -37.51
C GLU A 256 -63.58 130.00 -38.61
N ILE A 257 -64.04 128.75 -38.78
CA ILE A 257 -65.13 128.38 -39.69
C ILE A 257 -66.45 129.08 -39.29
N GLN A 258 -66.81 129.10 -38.00
CA GLN A 258 -68.03 129.78 -37.54
C GLN A 258 -68.00 131.30 -37.78
N ARG A 259 -66.82 131.94 -37.70
CA ARG A 259 -66.67 133.35 -38.11
C ARG A 259 -66.90 133.54 -39.60
N LEU A 260 -66.31 132.67 -40.43
CA LEU A 260 -66.42 132.73 -41.89
C LEU A 260 -67.86 132.51 -42.38
N ASP A 261 -68.58 131.53 -41.82
CA ASP A 261 -70.00 131.32 -42.13
C ASP A 261 -70.86 132.53 -41.73
N SER A 262 -70.60 133.12 -40.55
CA SER A 262 -71.32 134.33 -40.11
C SER A 262 -71.10 135.51 -41.07
N CYS A 263 -69.85 135.72 -41.52
CA CYS A 263 -69.53 136.76 -42.49
C CYS A 263 -70.14 136.47 -43.89
N LEU A 264 -70.22 135.19 -44.28
CA LEU A 264 -70.88 134.78 -45.53
C LEU A 264 -72.40 135.01 -45.48
N CYS A 265 -73.06 134.75 -44.35
CA CYS A 265 -74.48 135.08 -44.17
C CYS A 265 -74.75 136.58 -44.35
N GLU A 266 -73.98 137.45 -43.68
CA GLU A 266 -74.11 138.91 -43.85
C GLU A 266 -73.86 139.36 -45.30
N ALA A 267 -72.84 138.80 -45.97
CA ALA A 267 -72.52 139.15 -47.35
C ALA A 267 -73.66 138.72 -48.31
N ASN A 268 -74.26 137.56 -48.08
CA ASN A 268 -75.28 136.98 -48.95
C ASN A 268 -76.67 137.65 -48.76
N GLU A 269 -76.97 138.22 -47.60
CA GLU A 269 -78.14 139.11 -47.46
C GLU A 269 -77.93 140.44 -48.21
N LYS A 270 -76.78 141.09 -48.03
CA LYS A 270 -76.44 142.34 -48.74
C LYS A 270 -76.44 142.14 -50.27
N LEU A 271 -76.07 140.95 -50.74
CA LEU A 271 -76.11 140.60 -52.16
C LEU A 271 -77.56 140.42 -52.67
N LYS A 272 -78.44 139.78 -51.89
CA LYS A 272 -79.89 139.70 -52.21
C LYS A 272 -80.57 141.07 -52.24
N GLU A 273 -80.24 141.97 -51.32
CA GLU A 273 -80.75 143.35 -51.37
C GLU A 273 -80.38 144.01 -52.71
N LYS A 274 -79.11 143.88 -53.13
CA LYS A 274 -78.64 144.41 -54.41
C LYS A 274 -79.28 143.73 -55.61
N ASP A 275 -79.52 142.41 -55.58
CA ASP A 275 -80.27 141.72 -56.64
C ASP A 275 -81.72 142.20 -56.75
N THR A 276 -82.39 142.52 -55.63
CA THR A 276 -83.74 143.12 -55.67
C THR A 276 -83.74 144.55 -56.19
N GLU A 277 -82.74 145.36 -55.82
CA GLU A 277 -82.55 146.72 -56.33
C GLU A 277 -82.31 146.69 -57.86
N ILE A 278 -81.40 145.81 -58.32
CA ILE A 278 -81.13 145.52 -59.73
C ILE A 278 -82.38 145.00 -60.46
N PHE A 279 -83.22 144.18 -59.83
CA PHE A 279 -84.49 143.73 -60.42
C PHE A 279 -85.47 144.90 -60.64
N THR A 280 -85.59 145.83 -59.68
CA THR A 280 -86.46 147.01 -59.86
C THR A 280 -85.93 147.97 -60.94
N LEU A 281 -84.62 148.18 -61.01
CA LEU A 281 -83.99 149.03 -62.04
C LEU A 281 -84.09 148.40 -63.44
N ASN A 282 -83.79 147.11 -63.57
CA ASN A 282 -83.93 146.40 -64.84
C ASN A 282 -85.39 146.32 -65.29
N ARG A 283 -86.37 146.24 -64.37
CA ARG A 283 -87.78 146.35 -64.74
C ARG A 283 -88.11 147.73 -65.32
N ALA A 284 -87.64 148.82 -64.70
CA ALA A 284 -87.86 150.18 -65.20
C ALA A 284 -87.21 150.42 -66.58
N ILE A 285 -86.00 149.88 -66.80
CA ILE A 285 -85.33 149.91 -68.11
C ILE A 285 -86.10 149.06 -69.13
N LYS A 286 -86.60 147.88 -68.74
CA LYS A 286 -87.23 146.94 -69.68
C LYS A 286 -88.68 147.29 -70.03
N GLU A 287 -89.37 148.05 -69.18
CA GLU A 287 -90.62 148.75 -69.53
C GLU A 287 -90.40 149.91 -70.52
N LEU A 288 -89.13 150.28 -70.80
CA LEU A 288 -88.72 151.12 -71.94
C LEU A 288 -88.16 150.30 -73.16
N GLU A 289 -87.92 148.96 -73.06
CA GLU A 289 -87.17 148.13 -74.06
C GLU A 289 -87.71 146.69 -74.48
N CYS A 290 -87.74 145.63 -73.61
CA CYS A 290 -88.40 144.23 -73.67
C CYS A 290 -87.77 142.85 -74.33
N GLN A 291 -87.17 141.74 -73.63
CA GLN A 291 -86.46 140.33 -74.04
C GLN A 291 -85.96 139.10 -72.99
N TYR A 292 -85.54 137.74 -73.30
CA TYR A 292 -84.48 136.66 -72.68
C TYR A 292 -84.63 134.98 -72.51
N GLU A 293 -83.58 134.01 -72.32
CA GLU A 293 -83.54 132.38 -72.31
C GLU A 293 -82.37 131.35 -71.62
N PRO A 294 -82.36 129.90 -71.54
CA PRO A 294 -81.47 128.82 -70.74
C PRO A 294 -81.00 127.24 -71.19
N THR A 295 -80.21 126.30 -70.44
CA THR A 295 -79.65 124.79 -70.74
C THR A 295 -79.15 123.72 -69.53
N THR A 296 -78.52 122.42 -69.35
CA THR A 296 -77.75 121.09 -69.88
C THR A 296 -77.48 119.74 -68.90
N LYS A 297 -76.87 118.46 -69.20
CA LYS A 297 -76.01 117.33 -68.37
C LYS A 297 -75.88 115.67 -68.67
N THR A 298 -74.97 114.72 -68.07
CA THR A 298 -74.62 113.16 -68.37
C THR A 298 -73.87 112.06 -67.32
N LYS A 299 -73.54 110.66 -67.55
CA LYS A 299 -72.85 109.50 -66.63
C LYS A 299 -72.34 107.98 -67.15
N ASP A 300 -71.52 107.02 -66.45
CA ASP A 300 -70.97 105.54 -66.81
C ASP A 300 -70.45 104.34 -65.72
N LYS A 301 -69.97 103.00 -66.00
CA LYS A 301 -68.98 101.92 -65.29
C LYS A 301 -69.15 100.25 -65.10
N GLU A 302 -68.11 99.24 -65.04
CA GLU A 302 -67.81 97.86 -64.22
C GLU A 302 -67.04 96.44 -64.72
N VAL A 303 -66.49 95.37 -63.92
CA VAL A 303 -65.70 93.99 -64.29
C VAL A 303 -65.30 92.71 -63.24
N ILE A 304 -64.80 91.38 -63.54
CA ILE A 304 -64.36 90.12 -62.62
C ILE A 304 -63.58 88.70 -63.13
N ALA A 305 -62.95 87.67 -62.33
CA ALA A 305 -62.27 86.25 -62.70
C ALA A 305 -61.75 85.02 -61.63
N LEU A 306 -61.28 83.69 -61.93
CA LEU A 306 -60.68 82.50 -61.01
C LEU A 306 -60.06 80.98 -61.51
N LYS A 307 -59.36 79.99 -60.73
CA LYS A 307 -58.82 78.48 -61.07
C LYS A 307 -58.17 77.36 -59.99
N TYR A 308 -57.86 75.97 -60.23
CA TYR A 308 -57.20 74.80 -59.31
C TYR A 308 -56.55 73.32 -59.86
N ARG A 309 -55.89 72.29 -59.10
CA ARG A 309 -55.64 70.67 -59.22
C ARG A 309 -54.32 69.79 -58.63
N ILE A 310 -54.24 68.38 -58.34
CA ILE A 310 -53.05 67.37 -57.95
C ILE A 310 -53.15 65.69 -57.81
N GLU A 311 -52.10 64.74 -57.65
CA GLU A 311 -51.95 63.13 -57.82
C GLU A 311 -50.98 62.06 -56.93
N GLU A 312 -50.69 60.67 -57.21
CA GLU A 312 -50.06 59.43 -56.40
C GLU A 312 -49.22 58.20 -57.10
N LEU A 313 -48.32 57.33 -56.44
CA LEU A 313 -48.04 55.79 -56.62
C LEU A 313 -46.67 55.10 -56.13
N GLN A 314 -46.66 53.76 -55.78
CA GLN A 314 -45.61 52.64 -55.97
C GLN A 314 -45.30 51.60 -54.80
N SER A 315 -44.93 50.31 -55.07
CA SER A 315 -44.29 49.25 -54.17
C SER A 315 -44.03 47.84 -54.84
N TYR A 316 -43.23 46.85 -54.30
CA TYR A 316 -43.30 45.33 -54.53
C TYR A 316 -42.21 44.34 -53.87
N LEU A 317 -42.63 43.13 -53.39
CA LEU A 317 -41.95 41.77 -53.18
C LEU A 317 -40.76 41.55 -52.14
N PHE A 318 -40.30 40.35 -51.63
CA PHE A 318 -40.38 38.86 -51.90
C PHE A 318 -40.17 37.90 -50.60
N GLN A 319 -40.09 36.53 -50.63
CA GLN A 319 -40.26 35.51 -49.46
C GLN A 319 -39.02 34.59 -49.03
N LEU A 320 -38.93 33.45 -48.24
CA LEU A 320 -39.76 32.36 -47.54
C LEU A 320 -38.97 31.54 -46.39
N LYS A 321 -39.41 30.38 -45.75
CA LYS A 321 -38.71 29.56 -44.63
C LYS A 321 -39.22 28.08 -44.23
N GLY A 322 -38.62 27.32 -43.24
CA GLY A 322 -38.79 25.81 -42.93
C GLY A 322 -38.70 25.16 -41.44
N LYS A 323 -38.82 23.77 -41.17
CA LYS A 323 -39.33 22.94 -39.92
C LYS A 323 -38.99 21.29 -39.69
N LEU A 324 -39.43 20.35 -38.66
CA LEU A 324 -39.75 18.73 -38.53
C LEU A 324 -39.57 17.65 -37.20
N LYS A 325 -39.92 16.23 -37.06
CA LYS A 325 -39.99 15.19 -35.80
C LYS A 325 -40.29 13.49 -35.68
N LEU A 326 -39.89 12.61 -34.60
CA LEU A 326 -40.38 11.29 -33.71
C LEU A 326 -40.47 9.59 -33.88
N CYS A 327 -40.47 8.59 -32.81
CA CYS A 327 -40.61 6.96 -32.74
C CYS A 327 -40.75 5.95 -31.36
N LYS A 328 -41.06 4.52 -31.24
CA LYS A 328 -41.07 3.41 -30.02
C LYS A 328 -41.39 1.73 -30.08
N HIS A 329 -41.32 0.72 -29.03
CA HIS A 329 -41.54 -0.91 -28.98
C HIS A 329 -41.61 -1.96 -27.63
N CYS A 330 -41.97 -3.38 -27.57
CA CYS A 330 -41.87 -4.60 -26.46
C CYS A 330 -42.59 -6.12 -26.66
N ARG A 331 -42.75 -7.39 -25.95
CA ARG A 331 -42.22 -8.49 -24.86
C ARG A 331 -43.02 -9.96 -24.43
N GLN A 332 -42.42 -11.21 -24.05
CA GLN A 332 -42.65 -12.47 -23.02
C GLN A 332 -43.54 -13.92 -22.97
N SER A 333 -43.21 -15.15 -22.28
CA SER A 333 -44.02 -16.54 -21.93
C SER A 333 -43.44 -17.91 -21.10
N LEU A 334 -44.16 -19.09 -20.62
CA LEU A 334 -43.70 -20.48 -19.88
C LEU A 334 -44.65 -21.83 -19.38
N ARG A 335 -44.20 -23.18 -19.13
CA ARG A 335 -44.58 -24.54 -18.27
C ARG A 335 -45.07 -26.06 -18.78
N VAL A 336 -45.34 -27.36 -18.22
CA VAL A 336 -45.78 -28.31 -16.97
C VAL A 336 -45.60 -30.01 -16.95
N ASP A 337 -46.17 -30.98 -16.05
CA ASP A 337 -45.86 -32.51 -15.59
C ASP A 337 -47.05 -33.63 -15.11
N PHE A 338 -47.19 -34.99 -14.60
CA PHE A 338 -46.63 -36.46 -14.19
C PHE A 338 -47.65 -37.78 -13.79
N CYS A 339 -47.33 -39.16 -13.45
CA CYS A 339 -48.24 -40.44 -13.02
C CYS A 339 -47.72 -41.99 -12.50
N GLY A 340 -48.50 -43.12 -12.04
CA GLY A 340 -48.15 -44.67 -11.67
C GLY A 340 -49.14 -45.88 -10.99
N ASN A 341 -48.89 -47.31 -10.84
CA ASN A 341 -49.74 -48.53 -10.19
C ASN A 341 -49.28 -50.16 -9.98
N SER A 342 -49.98 -51.26 -9.35
CA SER A 342 -49.62 -52.84 -9.08
C SER A 342 -50.63 -54.11 -8.55
N GLU A 343 -50.21 -55.44 -8.15
CA GLU A 343 -50.78 -56.75 -7.35
C GLU A 343 -51.44 -58.22 -7.92
N VAL A 344 -51.76 -59.55 -7.42
CA VAL A 344 -51.63 -60.77 -6.34
C VAL A 344 -52.58 -62.17 -6.57
N GLN A 345 -52.80 -63.53 -6.09
CA GLN A 345 -52.45 -64.91 -5.28
C GLN A 345 -53.47 -66.26 -5.46
N THR A 346 -53.69 -67.60 -4.94
CA THR A 346 -53.22 -69.02 -4.28
C THR A 346 -54.40 -70.19 -3.92
N ASP A 347 -54.57 -71.58 -3.52
CA ASP A 347 -54.04 -73.11 -3.32
C ASP A 347 -55.16 -74.29 -2.81
N ALA A 348 -55.27 -75.70 -2.43
CA ALA A 348 -54.70 -77.19 -2.24
C ALA A 348 -55.68 -78.55 -1.83
N SER A 349 -55.32 -79.94 -1.60
CA SER A 349 -56.19 -81.33 -1.44
C SER A 349 -55.77 -82.80 -0.67
N ASP A 350 -56.54 -84.03 -0.59
CA ASP A 350 -56.17 -85.59 -0.27
C ASP A 350 -57.19 -86.93 0.15
N PRO A 351 -56.84 -88.29 0.59
CA PRO A 351 -57.54 -89.75 0.51
C PRO A 351 -57.54 -91.07 1.60
N ASP A 352 -58.07 -92.42 1.43
CA ASP A 352 -58.23 -93.74 2.43
C ASP A 352 -58.60 -95.36 2.00
N GLU A 353 -58.63 -96.58 2.81
CA GLU A 353 -59.03 -98.16 2.54
C GLU A 353 -59.01 -99.51 3.62
N GLU A 354 -59.59 -100.83 3.47
CA GLU A 354 -59.58 -102.19 4.41
C GLU A 354 -60.15 -103.75 4.05
N GLN A 355 -59.87 -105.02 4.72
CA GLN A 355 -60.68 -106.42 4.97
C GLN A 355 -60.12 -108.00 5.22
N LEU A 356 -60.80 -109.10 5.89
CA LEU A 356 -60.39 -110.65 6.13
C LEU A 356 -61.33 -111.91 6.79
N GLN A 357 -61.16 -113.35 6.70
CA GLN A 357 -61.69 -114.62 7.57
C GLN A 357 -61.69 -116.27 7.15
N LYS A 358 -61.88 -117.44 7.99
CA LYS A 358 -62.36 -119.01 7.77
C LYS A 358 -62.04 -120.38 8.73
N LEU A 359 -62.65 -121.69 8.68
CA LEU A 359 -62.51 -123.03 9.61
C LEU A 359 -63.04 -124.62 9.26
N ILE A 360 -62.95 -125.82 10.06
CA ILE A 360 -63.61 -127.31 9.92
C ILE A 360 -63.24 -128.74 10.79
N GLN A 361 -63.79 -130.07 10.64
CA GLN A 361 -63.83 -131.41 11.57
C GLN A 361 -64.00 -133.01 11.03
N ARG A 362 -64.02 -134.29 11.77
CA ARG A 362 -63.98 -135.83 11.35
C ARG A 362 -63.43 -137.03 12.30
N ASP A 363 -64.11 -137.49 13.36
CA ASP A 363 -63.52 -137.57 14.74
C ASP A 363 -62.67 -138.73 15.35
N GLU A 364 -62.89 -140.06 15.21
CA GLU A 364 -62.08 -141.04 16.03
C GLU A 364 -60.69 -141.39 15.45
N LEU A 365 -60.58 -141.53 14.13
CA LEU A 365 -59.26 -141.55 13.48
C LEU A 365 -58.61 -140.16 13.56
N ILE A 366 -59.40 -139.07 13.52
CA ILE A 366 -58.92 -137.76 13.97
C ILE A 366 -58.42 -137.82 15.40
N LYS A 367 -59.05 -138.53 16.34
CA LYS A 367 -58.64 -138.50 17.74
C LYS A 367 -57.21 -138.97 17.90
N PHE A 368 -56.82 -140.09 17.28
CA PHE A 368 -55.41 -140.49 17.28
C PHE A 368 -54.53 -139.60 16.39
N GLN A 369 -55.00 -139.25 15.17
CA GLN A 369 -54.27 -138.36 14.26
C GLN A 369 -54.16 -136.92 14.78
N ALA A 370 -54.90 -136.51 15.81
CA ALA A 370 -55.02 -135.18 16.39
C ALA A 370 -54.99 -135.19 17.92
N ASP A 371 -54.58 -136.30 18.54
CA ASP A 371 -53.63 -136.33 19.64
C ASP A 371 -52.23 -136.14 19.04
N THR A 372 -51.91 -136.85 17.94
CA THR A 372 -50.65 -136.70 17.18
C THR A 372 -50.53 -135.30 16.55
N LEU A 373 -51.51 -134.85 15.75
CA LEU A 373 -51.55 -133.48 15.24
C LEU A 373 -51.77 -132.46 16.36
N ARG A 374 -52.27 -132.80 17.55
CA ARG A 374 -52.31 -131.83 18.67
C ARG A 374 -50.96 -131.68 19.33
N MET A 375 -50.16 -132.75 19.47
CA MET A 375 -48.75 -132.60 19.85
C MET A 375 -48.01 -131.80 18.79
N LEU A 376 -48.11 -132.18 17.51
CA LEU A 376 -47.46 -131.44 16.42
C LEU A 376 -47.99 -130.00 16.24
N GLN A 377 -49.26 -129.72 16.54
CA GLN A 377 -49.81 -128.36 16.55
C GLN A 377 -49.40 -127.59 17.80
N GLN A 378 -49.29 -128.20 18.98
CA GLN A 378 -48.75 -127.56 20.17
C GLN A 378 -47.24 -127.28 20.00
N GLU A 379 -46.51 -128.16 19.33
CA GLU A 379 -45.10 -127.99 19.02
C GLU A 379 -44.88 -126.96 17.90
N LEU A 380 -45.69 -126.99 16.83
CA LEU A 380 -45.72 -125.92 15.82
C LEU A 380 -46.19 -124.58 16.41
N GLN A 381 -47.11 -124.59 17.38
CA GLN A 381 -47.58 -123.38 18.05
C GLN A 381 -46.52 -122.82 18.99
N ARG A 382 -45.85 -123.66 19.79
CA ARG A 382 -44.65 -123.28 20.55
C ARG A 382 -43.54 -122.77 19.65
N LEU A 383 -43.33 -123.38 18.49
CA LEU A 383 -42.36 -122.90 17.50
C LEU A 383 -42.81 -121.59 16.84
N LYS A 384 -44.10 -121.34 16.63
CA LYS A 384 -44.64 -120.05 16.17
C LYS A 384 -44.54 -118.97 17.24
N GLU A 385 -44.81 -119.30 18.50
CA GLU A 385 -44.69 -118.39 19.65
C GLU A 385 -43.22 -118.05 19.88
N LYS A 386 -42.33 -119.04 19.86
CA LYS A 386 -40.88 -118.85 19.93
C LYS A 386 -40.29 -118.16 18.68
N ASN A 387 -40.90 -118.32 17.51
CA ASN A 387 -40.53 -117.54 16.32
C ASN A 387 -41.08 -116.11 16.36
N LYS A 388 -42.21 -115.86 17.04
CA LYS A 388 -42.65 -114.48 17.37
C LYS A 388 -41.71 -113.84 18.39
N GLU A 389 -41.31 -114.57 19.42
CA GLU A 389 -40.28 -114.17 20.40
C GLU A 389 -38.98 -113.81 19.68
N PHE A 390 -38.43 -114.69 18.83
CA PHE A 390 -37.27 -114.41 17.98
C PHE A 390 -37.45 -113.26 16.96
N VAL A 391 -38.68 -112.94 16.56
CA VAL A 391 -38.97 -111.78 15.70
C VAL A 391 -39.01 -110.51 16.55
N CYS A 392 -39.72 -110.47 17.67
CA CYS A 392 -39.71 -109.33 18.59
C CYS A 392 -38.32 -109.05 19.17
N ASP A 393 -37.52 -110.08 19.45
CA ASP A 393 -36.10 -109.94 19.82
C ASP A 393 -35.29 -109.35 18.65
N ARG A 394 -35.57 -109.74 17.40
CA ARG A 394 -34.90 -109.16 16.22
C ARG A 394 -35.32 -107.72 15.99
N ASP A 395 -36.61 -107.42 16.13
CA ASP A 395 -37.19 -106.09 15.90
C ASP A 395 -36.71 -105.11 16.98
N THR A 396 -36.69 -105.51 18.26
CA THR A 396 -36.10 -104.69 19.33
C THR A 396 -34.58 -104.58 19.22
N ASN A 397 -33.85 -105.59 18.72
CA ASN A 397 -32.45 -105.42 18.36
C ASN A 397 -32.26 -104.47 17.17
N GLN A 398 -33.20 -104.43 16.22
CA GLN A 398 -33.19 -103.45 15.12
C GLN A 398 -33.48 -102.03 15.64
N GLU A 399 -34.49 -101.83 16.48
CA GLU A 399 -34.77 -100.53 17.14
C GLU A 399 -33.56 -100.05 17.98
N ASN A 400 -32.87 -100.97 18.65
CA ASN A 400 -31.61 -100.65 19.35
C ASN A 400 -30.48 -100.29 18.38
N CYS A 401 -30.35 -100.95 17.22
CA CYS A 401 -29.38 -100.57 16.19
C CYS A 401 -29.70 -99.19 15.60
N ASP A 402 -30.96 -98.93 15.26
CA ASP A 402 -31.42 -97.65 14.71
C ASP A 402 -31.22 -96.51 15.73
N GLY A 403 -31.49 -96.78 17.01
CA GLY A 403 -31.20 -95.86 18.12
C GLY A 403 -29.71 -95.61 18.34
N ILE A 404 -28.86 -96.63 18.18
CA ILE A 404 -27.39 -96.47 18.19
C ILE A 404 -26.95 -95.59 17.01
N CYS A 405 -27.41 -95.88 15.79
CA CYS A 405 -27.04 -95.08 14.61
C CYS A 405 -27.51 -93.61 14.72
N TYR A 406 -28.68 -93.35 15.32
CA TYR A 406 -29.11 -91.98 15.63
C TYR A 406 -28.18 -91.29 16.64
N LEU A 407 -27.75 -91.99 17.70
CA LEU A 407 -26.80 -91.45 18.68
C LEU A 407 -25.41 -91.24 18.07
N GLU A 408 -24.96 -92.11 17.16
CA GLU A 408 -23.73 -91.93 16.37
C GLU A 408 -23.82 -90.69 15.47
N GLU A 409 -24.94 -90.48 14.76
CA GLU A 409 -25.19 -89.27 13.97
C GLU A 409 -25.16 -87.99 14.83
N GLN A 410 -25.82 -88.00 16.01
CA GLN A 410 -25.75 -86.87 16.93
C GLN A 410 -24.33 -86.64 17.46
N VAL A 411 -23.56 -87.70 17.74
CA VAL A 411 -22.15 -87.60 18.17
C VAL A 411 -21.27 -87.00 17.07
N GLU A 412 -21.42 -87.40 15.81
CA GLU A 412 -20.70 -86.76 14.69
C GLU A 412 -21.12 -85.30 14.47
N LEU A 413 -22.42 -84.99 14.63
CA LEU A 413 -22.91 -83.60 14.59
C LEU A 413 -22.31 -82.74 15.72
N PHE A 414 -22.15 -83.29 16.92
CA PHE A 414 -21.49 -82.60 18.04
C PHE A 414 -19.98 -82.48 17.84
N LYS A 415 -19.29 -83.51 17.30
CA LYS A 415 -17.87 -83.42 16.90
C LYS A 415 -17.65 -82.32 15.87
N GLY A 416 -18.49 -82.26 14.83
CA GLY A 416 -18.41 -81.21 13.80
C GLY A 416 -18.57 -79.80 14.37
N LYS A 417 -19.52 -79.60 15.29
CA LYS A 417 -19.71 -78.33 16.02
C LYS A 417 -18.54 -77.99 16.95
N LEU A 418 -17.96 -78.99 17.62
CA LEU A 418 -16.79 -78.81 18.48
C LEU A 418 -15.58 -78.36 17.65
N VAL A 419 -15.26 -79.07 16.56
CA VAL A 419 -14.18 -78.72 15.63
C VAL A 419 -14.41 -77.33 15.01
N GLN A 420 -15.65 -76.95 14.70
CA GLN A 420 -15.96 -75.59 14.24
C GLN A 420 -15.66 -74.55 15.33
N SER A 421 -15.99 -74.84 16.60
CA SER A 421 -15.69 -73.95 17.72
C SER A 421 -14.19 -73.86 18.04
N GLU A 422 -13.45 -74.96 17.93
CA GLU A 422 -11.99 -75.01 18.11
C GLU A 422 -11.28 -74.16 17.04
N ASN A 423 -11.66 -74.33 15.77
CA ASN A 423 -11.17 -73.48 14.68
C ASN A 423 -11.50 -72.00 14.93
N ARG A 424 -12.70 -71.69 15.42
CA ARG A 424 -13.13 -70.32 15.75
C ARG A 424 -12.34 -69.70 16.91
N VAL A 425 -11.94 -70.50 17.90
CA VAL A 425 -11.02 -70.05 18.96
C VAL A 425 -9.63 -69.78 18.37
N VAL A 426 -9.12 -70.65 17.50
CA VAL A 426 -7.81 -70.46 16.83
C VAL A 426 -7.80 -69.20 15.92
N GLU A 427 -8.92 -68.88 15.27
CA GLU A 427 -9.10 -67.59 14.57
C GLU A 427 -9.02 -66.40 15.53
N LEU A 428 -9.81 -66.43 16.61
CA LEU A 428 -9.88 -65.32 17.57
C LEU A 428 -8.56 -65.09 18.32
N THR A 429 -7.81 -66.15 18.65
CA THR A 429 -6.46 -66.01 19.21
C THR A 429 -5.55 -65.28 18.24
N LYS A 430 -5.52 -65.67 16.96
CA LYS A 430 -4.75 -64.95 15.93
C LYS A 430 -5.19 -63.51 15.75
N GLU A 431 -6.49 -63.21 15.86
CA GLU A 431 -6.97 -61.82 15.84
C GLU A 431 -6.45 -61.03 17.06
N ILE A 432 -6.43 -61.64 18.26
CA ILE A 432 -5.89 -61.03 19.49
C ILE A 432 -4.38 -60.79 19.35
N ASP A 433 -3.59 -61.78 18.94
CA ASP A 433 -2.14 -61.66 18.72
C ASP A 433 -1.82 -60.48 17.78
N ASN A 434 -2.55 -60.38 16.66
CA ASN A 434 -2.45 -59.27 15.71
C ASN A 434 -2.84 -57.91 16.33
N LYS A 435 -3.79 -57.86 17.29
CA LYS A 435 -4.11 -56.60 18.01
C LYS A 435 -3.02 -56.25 19.02
N GLU A 436 -2.42 -57.21 19.72
CA GLU A 436 -1.34 -56.94 20.67
C GLU A 436 -0.09 -56.36 20.00
N ASP A 437 0.33 -56.91 18.85
CA ASP A 437 1.43 -56.33 18.08
C ASP A 437 1.10 -54.93 17.51
N ILE A 438 -0.15 -54.67 17.10
CA ILE A 438 -0.60 -53.32 16.72
C ILE A 438 -0.53 -52.35 17.92
N ILE A 439 -1.01 -52.75 19.10
CA ILE A 439 -0.99 -51.93 20.32
C ILE A 439 0.46 -51.62 20.74
N LYS A 440 1.35 -52.62 20.64
CA LYS A 440 2.80 -52.48 20.89
C LYS A 440 3.45 -51.50 19.92
N SER A 441 3.21 -51.64 18.62
CA SER A 441 3.68 -50.70 17.59
C SER A 441 3.16 -49.26 17.80
N GLN A 442 1.89 -49.12 18.18
CA GLN A 442 1.29 -47.82 18.53
C GLN A 442 1.93 -47.22 19.80
N LYS A 443 2.22 -48.03 20.82
CA LYS A 443 2.91 -47.60 22.05
C LYS A 443 4.33 -47.13 21.76
N ASP A 444 5.10 -47.84 20.94
CA ASP A 444 6.45 -47.43 20.54
C ASP A 444 6.42 -46.14 19.69
N THR A 445 5.40 -45.97 18.86
CA THR A 445 5.14 -44.72 18.13
C THR A 445 4.83 -43.56 19.08
N LEU A 446 4.00 -43.79 20.11
CA LEU A 446 3.68 -42.78 21.13
C LEU A 446 4.93 -42.36 21.92
N ASN A 447 5.70 -43.34 22.43
CA ASN A 447 6.96 -43.11 23.13
C ASN A 447 7.94 -42.25 22.29
N PHE A 448 7.99 -42.47 20.97
CA PHE A 448 8.81 -41.66 20.06
C PHE A 448 8.28 -40.22 19.93
N VAL A 449 6.97 -40.04 19.78
CA VAL A 449 6.33 -38.70 19.68
C VAL A 449 6.52 -37.90 20.97
N GLU A 450 6.30 -38.51 22.13
CA GLU A 450 6.55 -37.89 23.45
C GLU A 450 8.00 -37.42 23.57
N LYS A 451 8.96 -38.26 23.18
CA LYS A 451 10.38 -37.89 23.16
C LYS A 451 10.71 -36.76 22.18
N GLN A 452 10.00 -36.64 21.04
CA GLN A 452 10.15 -35.46 20.16
C GLN A 452 9.52 -34.20 20.79
N LEU A 453 8.38 -34.32 21.48
CA LEU A 453 7.71 -33.20 22.17
C LEU A 453 8.57 -32.61 23.29
N ASP A 454 9.24 -33.44 24.09
CA ASP A 454 10.12 -32.93 25.16
C ASP A 454 11.38 -32.23 24.62
N ILE A 455 11.94 -32.72 23.51
CA ILE A 455 13.03 -32.03 22.79
C ILE A 455 12.56 -30.66 22.28
N LEU A 456 11.33 -30.58 21.73
CA LEU A 456 10.75 -29.32 21.27
C LEU A 456 10.47 -28.35 22.43
N ARG A 457 10.03 -28.84 23.59
CA ARG A 457 9.82 -28.05 24.81
C ARG A 457 11.12 -27.48 25.37
N SER A 458 12.21 -28.26 25.40
CA SER A 458 13.54 -27.75 25.78
C SER A 458 13.93 -26.59 24.88
N LYS A 459 13.83 -26.79 23.55
CA LYS A 459 14.17 -25.78 22.56
C LYS A 459 13.28 -24.53 22.64
N GLU A 460 11.99 -24.66 22.95
CA GLU A 460 11.10 -23.52 23.21
C GLU A 460 11.59 -22.71 24.42
N SER A 461 11.97 -23.38 25.52
CA SER A 461 12.50 -22.73 26.71
C SER A 461 13.83 -22.02 26.44
N GLU A 462 14.74 -22.64 25.67
CA GLU A 462 16.00 -22.03 25.24
C GLU A 462 15.77 -20.76 24.40
N MET A 463 14.89 -20.83 23.40
CA MET A 463 14.54 -19.67 22.56
C MET A 463 13.84 -18.55 23.34
N ARG A 464 13.06 -18.90 24.38
CA ARG A 464 12.40 -17.92 25.26
C ARG A 464 13.43 -17.13 26.07
N ILE A 465 14.39 -17.81 26.70
CA ILE A 465 15.46 -17.19 27.50
C ILE A 465 16.32 -16.26 26.63
N GLU A 466 16.69 -16.69 25.42
CA GLU A 466 17.45 -15.85 24.49
C GLU A 466 16.65 -14.61 24.05
N ASN A 467 15.35 -14.74 23.78
CA ASN A 467 14.50 -13.59 23.44
C ASN A 467 14.34 -12.60 24.61
N GLU A 468 14.21 -13.09 25.85
CA GLU A 468 14.19 -12.25 27.05
C GLU A 468 15.52 -11.48 27.23
N HIS A 469 16.66 -12.14 27.01
CA HIS A 469 17.98 -11.52 27.02
C HIS A 469 18.14 -10.45 25.91
N GLN A 470 17.69 -10.74 24.68
CA GLN A 470 17.70 -9.77 23.58
C GLN A 470 16.79 -8.55 23.87
N CYS A 471 15.62 -8.77 24.47
CA CYS A 471 14.73 -7.68 24.89
C CYS A 471 15.39 -6.74 25.91
N LEU A 472 16.10 -7.29 26.91
CA LEU A 472 16.86 -6.51 27.89
C LEU A 472 17.99 -5.71 27.23
N CYS A 473 18.75 -6.31 26.31
CA CYS A 473 19.80 -5.63 25.56
C CYS A 473 19.24 -4.46 24.72
N ILE A 474 18.13 -4.69 24.01
CA ILE A 474 17.42 -3.65 23.24
C ILE A 474 16.92 -2.52 24.14
N GLN A 475 16.45 -2.82 25.36
CA GLN A 475 16.01 -1.82 26.32
C GLN A 475 17.18 -0.96 26.84
N GLN A 476 18.34 -1.58 27.13
CA GLN A 476 19.55 -0.86 27.52
C GLN A 476 20.07 0.06 26.40
N LEU A 477 20.09 -0.43 25.16
CA LEU A 477 20.47 0.37 23.99
C LEU A 477 19.52 1.56 23.78
N LYS A 478 18.21 1.38 23.96
CA LYS A 478 17.22 2.48 23.92
C LYS A 478 17.48 3.55 24.99
N SER A 479 17.77 3.16 26.23
CA SER A 479 18.16 4.11 27.30
C SER A 479 19.38 4.93 26.86
N ARG A 480 20.45 4.23 26.42
CA ARG A 480 21.69 4.88 25.99
C ARG A 480 21.49 5.84 24.81
N VAL A 481 20.61 5.53 23.86
CA VAL A 481 20.24 6.47 22.78
C VAL A 481 19.61 7.73 23.35
N THR A 482 18.61 7.62 24.24
CA THR A 482 17.97 8.81 24.84
C THR A 482 18.92 9.65 25.71
N GLU A 483 19.89 9.02 26.39
CA GLU A 483 20.98 9.70 27.11
C GLU A 483 21.90 10.49 26.16
N LEU A 484 22.23 9.91 25.01
CA LEU A 484 23.08 10.57 23.99
C LEU A 484 22.33 11.69 23.27
N GLU A 485 21.05 11.52 22.95
CA GLU A 485 20.19 12.54 22.35
C GLU A 485 20.08 13.77 23.26
N THR A 486 19.78 13.57 24.54
CA THR A 486 19.69 14.67 25.52
C THR A 486 21.04 15.36 25.74
N SER A 487 22.14 14.59 25.88
CA SER A 487 23.49 15.16 25.97
C SER A 487 23.90 15.95 24.72
N THR A 488 23.41 15.57 23.54
CA THR A 488 23.68 16.27 22.26
C THR A 488 22.90 17.58 22.20
N GLN A 489 21.61 17.58 22.53
CA GLN A 489 20.80 18.81 22.59
C GLN A 489 21.39 19.83 23.58
N ASP A 490 21.91 19.39 24.73
CA ASP A 490 22.57 20.31 25.67
C ASP A 490 23.94 20.80 25.18
N ALA A 491 24.65 20.03 24.33
CA ALA A 491 25.84 20.54 23.64
C ALA A 491 25.47 21.62 22.60
N GLU A 492 24.42 21.39 21.79
CA GLU A 492 23.90 22.36 20.81
C GLU A 492 23.42 23.66 21.48
N ARG A 493 22.65 23.57 22.57
CA ARG A 493 22.22 24.73 23.37
C ARG A 493 23.41 25.57 23.85
N ARG A 494 24.48 24.91 24.33
CA ARG A 494 25.72 25.60 24.76
C ARG A 494 26.47 26.23 23.58
N ALA A 495 26.56 25.55 22.44
CA ALA A 495 27.18 26.09 21.23
C ALA A 495 26.44 27.34 20.71
N ASN A 496 25.09 27.30 20.65
CA ASN A 496 24.27 28.44 20.23
C ASN A 496 24.43 29.64 21.17
N ASN A 497 24.43 29.42 22.49
CA ASN A 497 24.66 30.49 23.47
C ASN A 497 26.06 31.12 23.33
N LEU A 498 27.09 30.31 23.01
CA LEU A 498 28.44 30.80 22.75
C LEU A 498 28.52 31.59 21.43
N GLN A 499 27.82 31.15 20.38
CA GLN A 499 27.77 31.88 19.10
C GLN A 499 27.12 33.25 19.30
N MET A 500 25.99 33.35 19.99
CA MET A 500 25.36 34.63 20.32
C MET A 500 26.29 35.57 21.10
N ALA A 501 27.13 35.04 22.00
CA ALA A 501 28.13 35.83 22.69
C ALA A 501 29.25 36.32 21.75
N VAL A 502 29.74 35.45 20.84
CA VAL A 502 30.71 35.83 19.80
C VAL A 502 30.15 36.94 18.91
N ASP A 503 28.92 36.81 18.43
CA ASP A 503 28.27 37.80 17.57
C ASP A 503 28.16 39.17 18.26
N LEU A 504 27.83 39.20 19.55
CA LEU A 504 27.81 40.43 20.36
C LEU A 504 29.20 41.05 20.52
N TYR A 505 30.24 40.25 20.77
CA TYR A 505 31.62 40.75 20.87
C TYR A 505 32.14 41.25 19.52
N THR A 506 31.89 40.55 18.41
CA THR A 506 32.25 41.01 17.05
C THR A 506 31.58 42.35 16.71
N ASN A 507 30.29 42.50 16.99
CA ASN A 507 29.60 43.79 16.80
C ASN A 507 30.20 44.91 17.68
N THR A 508 30.60 44.58 18.92
CA THR A 508 31.26 45.55 19.83
C THR A 508 32.64 45.97 19.30
N ILE A 509 33.44 45.03 18.80
CA ILE A 509 34.76 45.29 18.19
C ILE A 509 34.60 46.21 16.97
N ASN A 510 33.71 45.89 16.03
CA ASN A 510 33.46 46.69 14.83
C ASN A 510 33.11 48.15 15.15
N VAL A 511 32.33 48.39 16.22
CA VAL A 511 31.97 49.74 16.70
C VAL A 511 33.16 50.47 17.32
N LEU A 512 34.00 49.76 18.08
CA LEU A 512 35.22 50.33 18.66
C LEU A 512 36.24 50.71 17.58
N GLU A 513 36.50 49.82 16.61
CA GLU A 513 37.40 50.08 15.46
C GLU A 513 36.94 51.29 14.64
N ALA A 514 35.64 51.38 14.34
CA ALA A 514 35.07 52.54 13.65
C ALA A 514 35.17 53.84 14.47
N SER A 515 35.16 53.75 15.80
CA SER A 515 35.39 54.92 16.67
C SER A 515 36.87 55.34 16.71
N GLU A 516 37.79 54.38 16.74
CA GLU A 516 39.24 54.62 16.69
C GLU A 516 39.65 55.30 15.37
N GLU A 517 39.16 54.77 14.24
CA GLU A 517 39.35 55.35 12.91
C GLU A 517 38.91 56.82 12.86
N LYS A 518 37.73 57.13 13.40
CA LYS A 518 37.20 58.49 13.49
C LYS A 518 38.08 59.41 14.36
N PHE A 519 38.58 58.93 15.50
CA PHE A 519 39.49 59.71 16.34
C PHE A 519 40.85 59.92 15.66
N ARG A 520 41.36 58.93 14.91
CA ARG A 520 42.61 59.05 14.14
C ARG A 520 42.49 60.13 13.05
N MET A 521 41.41 60.11 12.26
CA MET A 521 41.13 61.14 11.25
C MET A 521 41.04 62.55 11.86
N GLU A 522 40.40 62.70 13.03
CA GLU A 522 40.30 63.99 13.71
C GLU A 522 41.66 64.48 14.25
N ILE A 523 42.50 63.57 14.78
CA ILE A 523 43.88 63.88 15.19
C ILE A 523 44.73 64.37 14.01
N ASP A 524 44.63 63.72 12.85
CA ASP A 524 45.41 64.13 11.66
C ASP A 524 44.87 65.42 11.02
N ARG A 525 43.55 65.69 11.10
CA ARG A 525 42.95 66.98 10.77
C ARG A 525 43.46 68.10 11.69
N GLN A 526 43.53 67.84 13.00
CA GLN A 526 44.08 68.78 13.98
C GLN A 526 45.58 69.01 13.76
N ARG A 527 46.37 67.96 13.50
CA ARG A 527 47.80 68.04 13.16
C ARG A 527 48.04 68.93 11.94
N THR A 528 47.26 68.73 10.87
CA THR A 528 47.33 69.56 9.65
C THR A 528 46.96 71.02 9.95
N THR A 529 45.92 71.25 10.75
CA THR A 529 45.52 72.61 11.17
C THR A 529 46.62 73.31 11.98
N ILE A 530 47.29 72.59 12.89
CA ILE A 530 48.41 73.12 13.68
C ILE A 530 49.60 73.47 12.79
N ASN A 531 49.96 72.62 11.82
CA ASN A 531 51.04 72.91 10.87
C ASN A 531 50.76 74.19 10.07
N ASN A 532 49.55 74.32 9.49
CA ASN A 532 49.16 75.50 8.70
C ASN A 532 49.22 76.79 9.55
N LEU A 533 48.81 76.72 10.83
CA LEU A 533 48.89 77.85 11.76
C LEU A 533 50.34 78.19 12.15
N GLN A 534 51.24 77.20 12.24
CA GLN A 534 52.66 77.43 12.46
C GLN A 534 53.32 78.10 11.24
N GLU A 535 53.01 77.65 10.02
CA GLU A 535 53.49 78.27 8.77
C GLU A 535 52.99 79.71 8.60
N ALA A 536 51.71 79.96 8.90
CA ALA A 536 51.14 81.31 8.90
C ALA A 536 51.80 82.22 9.95
N LEU A 537 52.07 81.71 11.16
CA LEU A 537 52.75 82.45 12.23
C LEU A 537 54.21 82.76 11.88
N VAL A 538 54.93 81.83 11.25
CA VAL A 538 56.29 82.06 10.74
C VAL A 538 56.29 83.11 9.63
N SER A 539 55.31 83.06 8.72
CA SER A 539 55.17 84.04 7.63
C SER A 539 54.88 85.45 8.17
N ALA A 540 53.88 85.59 9.06
CA ALA A 540 53.55 86.85 9.70
C ALA A 540 54.70 87.41 10.57
N LYS A 541 55.49 86.54 11.22
CA LYS A 541 56.71 86.94 11.92
C LYS A 541 57.76 87.48 10.94
N ASN A 542 57.99 86.79 9.82
CA ASN A 542 58.95 87.23 8.80
C ASN A 542 58.52 88.58 8.19
N GLU A 543 57.21 88.81 7.97
CA GLU A 543 56.67 90.11 7.56
C GLU A 543 56.87 91.20 8.62
N LEU A 544 56.64 90.88 9.90
CA LEU A 544 56.87 91.80 11.02
C LEU A 544 58.35 92.17 11.16
N ASP A 545 59.26 91.21 11.04
CA ASP A 545 60.70 91.45 11.15
C ASP A 545 61.23 92.17 9.88
N ASN A 546 60.68 91.90 8.69
CA ASN A 546 60.93 92.67 7.47
C ASN A 546 60.41 94.11 7.55
N THR A 547 59.26 94.35 8.20
CA THR A 547 58.70 95.71 8.38
C THR A 547 59.40 96.49 9.49
N LYS A 548 59.90 95.82 10.54
CA LYS A 548 60.89 96.42 11.47
C LYS A 548 62.17 96.81 10.75
N GLN A 549 62.77 95.91 9.97
CA GLN A 549 63.98 96.23 9.20
C GLN A 549 63.75 97.43 8.29
N LYS A 550 62.65 97.45 7.51
CA LYS A 550 62.27 98.62 6.68
C LYS A 550 61.96 99.88 7.50
N HIS A 551 61.45 99.75 8.73
CA HIS A 551 61.24 100.89 9.62
C HIS A 551 62.57 101.43 10.12
N ASP A 552 63.48 100.59 10.58
CA ASP A 552 64.77 100.98 11.13
C ASP A 552 65.72 101.49 10.02
N ASP A 553 65.61 100.93 8.80
CA ASP A 553 66.19 101.48 7.58
C ASP A 553 65.59 102.87 7.26
N ASN A 554 64.26 103.02 7.26
CA ASN A 554 63.61 104.33 7.03
C ASN A 554 63.86 105.34 8.16
N VAL A 555 64.15 104.90 9.38
CA VAL A 555 64.59 105.76 10.49
C VAL A 555 66.05 106.15 10.25
N SER A 556 66.92 105.23 9.83
CA SER A 556 68.31 105.53 9.45
C SER A 556 68.38 106.55 8.30
N VAL A 557 67.65 106.29 7.21
CA VAL A 557 67.52 107.21 6.06
C VAL A 557 66.78 108.49 6.46
N GLY A 558 65.72 108.40 7.27
CA GLY A 558 64.95 109.55 7.73
C GLY A 558 65.72 110.48 8.68
N TRP A 559 66.62 109.94 9.51
CA TRP A 559 67.58 110.73 10.27
C TRP A 559 68.63 111.36 9.34
N ALA A 560 69.15 110.59 8.37
CA ALA A 560 70.10 111.12 7.38
C ALA A 560 69.51 112.28 6.56
N SER A 561 68.33 112.12 5.97
CA SER A 561 67.62 113.16 5.20
C SER A 561 67.14 114.35 6.04
N ARG A 562 66.99 114.19 7.37
CA ARG A 562 66.62 115.27 8.28
C ARG A 562 67.82 116.03 8.87
N TRP A 563 69.03 115.46 8.78
CA TRP A 563 70.29 116.15 9.10
C TRP A 563 70.97 116.75 7.87
N PHE A 564 70.93 116.05 6.72
CA PHE A 564 71.44 116.53 5.44
C PHE A 564 70.28 117.03 4.58
N GLY A 565 69.87 118.26 4.83
CA GLY A 565 68.74 118.90 4.14
C GLY A 565 69.01 119.09 2.64
N LEU A 566 68.43 118.21 1.82
CA LEU A 566 68.35 118.34 0.38
C LEU A 566 66.88 118.23 -0.06
N SER A 567 66.41 119.27 -0.74
CA SER A 567 65.11 119.31 -1.41
C SER A 567 65.20 118.67 -2.79
N GLU A 568 64.18 117.91 -3.22
CA GLU A 568 63.62 118.01 -4.59
C GLU A 568 62.31 117.22 -4.80
N THR A 569 61.91 117.11 -6.07
CA THR A 569 60.58 117.05 -6.69
C THR A 569 59.67 115.81 -6.55
N LYS A 570 58.38 116.04 -6.89
CA LYS A 570 57.38 115.16 -7.58
C LYS A 570 57.96 114.29 -8.74
N PRO A 571 57.21 113.37 -9.41
CA PRO A 571 55.82 112.87 -9.21
C PRO A 571 55.56 111.33 -9.49
N THR A 572 54.25 110.95 -9.53
CA THR A 572 53.57 109.96 -10.44
C THR A 572 53.65 108.43 -10.28
N ASN A 573 52.53 107.79 -10.71
CA ASN A 573 52.35 106.42 -11.23
C ASN A 573 52.49 105.21 -10.27
N ASN A 574 51.90 104.03 -10.57
CA ASN A 574 50.62 103.67 -11.22
C ASN A 574 50.38 102.15 -11.05
N ASN A 575 49.10 101.72 -11.01
CA ASN A 575 48.63 100.34 -11.28
C ASN A 575 49.19 99.23 -10.32
N GLU A 576 48.71 97.98 -10.30
CA GLU A 576 47.67 97.30 -11.10
C GLU A 576 46.89 96.24 -10.26
N LYS A 577 45.78 95.71 -10.82
CA LYS A 577 45.03 94.51 -10.38
C LYS A 577 45.80 93.23 -10.76
N PRO A 578 45.55 92.01 -10.20
CA PRO A 578 44.24 91.35 -9.99
C PRO A 578 44.06 90.71 -8.58
N VAL A 579 42.88 90.32 -8.05
CA VAL A 579 41.77 89.48 -8.55
C VAL A 579 42.15 88.00 -8.74
N HIS A 580 41.73 87.15 -7.81
CA HIS A 580 41.18 85.83 -8.13
C HIS A 580 40.32 85.28 -6.98
N ASP A 581 39.22 84.63 -7.32
CA ASP A 581 38.33 83.90 -6.39
C ASP A 581 38.81 82.46 -6.18
N ILE A 582 38.56 81.93 -4.97
CA ILE A 582 37.90 80.63 -4.63
C ILE A 582 38.11 80.32 -3.13
#